data_AF-A0A380H188-F1
#
_entry.id   AF-A0A380H188-F1
#
_cell.length_a   1.000
_cell.length_b   1.000
_cell.length_c   1.000
_cell.angle_alpha   90.00
_cell.angle_beta   90.00
_cell.angle_gamma   90.00
#
_symmetry.space_group_name_H-M   'P 1'
#
loop_
_entity.id
_entity.type
_entity.pdbx_description
1 polymer ?
#
loop_
_entity_poly.entity_id
_entity_poly.type
_entity_poly.pdbx_seq_one_letter_code
_entity_poly.pdbx_strand_id
1 'polypeptide(L)' 'MPDSKELLKSLTNVNGIAGHEMKVKTLMKNYLIPVSDDIIEDNLGGIFGECNTWF' A
#
# COMPACT_ATOMS: atom_id res chain seq x y z
N MET A 1 17.19 -1.77 -10.84
CA MET A 1 15.84 -1.85 -10.22
C MET A 1 15.60 -3.23 -9.61
N PRO A 2 16.25 -3.58 -8.48
CA PRO A 2 15.99 -4.83 -7.75
C PRO A 2 14.67 -4.75 -6.95
N ASP A 3 14.43 -3.59 -6.32
CA ASP A 3 13.41 -3.40 -5.27
C ASP A 3 11.97 -3.56 -5.77
N SER A 4 11.69 -3.11 -7.00
CA SER A 4 10.35 -3.18 -7.59
C SER A 4 9.88 -4.62 -7.81
N LYS A 5 10.80 -5.56 -8.11
CA LYS A 5 10.47 -6.97 -8.33
C LYS A 5 10.15 -7.69 -7.01
N GLU A 6 10.80 -7.30 -5.91
CA GLU A 6 10.51 -7.86 -4.58
C GLU A 6 9.15 -7.40 -4.06
N LEU A 7 8.82 -6.12 -4.25
CA LEU A 7 7.50 -5.59 -3.93
C LEU A 7 6.41 -6.31 -4.72
N LEU A 8 6.58 -6.45 -6.04
CA LEU A 8 5.67 -7.20 -6.91
C LEU A 8 5.48 -8.65 -6.43
N LYS A 9 6.57 -9.34 -6.10
CA LYS A 9 6.53 -10.72 -5.60
C LYS A 9 5.78 -10.83 -4.26
N SER A 10 5.99 -9.87 -3.36
CA SER A 10 5.29 -9.82 -2.07
C SER A 10 3.79 -9.64 -2.25
N LEU A 11 3.37 -8.79 -3.19
CA LEU A 11 1.97 -8.53 -3.51
C LEU A 11 1.28 -9.73 -4.14
N THR A 12 1.95 -10.41 -5.08
CA THR A 12 1.38 -11.61 -5.73
C THR A 12 1.29 -12.81 -4.81
N ASN A 13 2.06 -12.83 -3.72
CA ASN A 13 2.00 -13.89 -2.70
C ASN A 13 0.91 -13.67 -1.66
N VAL A 14 0.31 -12.46 -1.58
CA VAL A 14 -0.84 -12.27 -0.69
C VAL A 14 -2.06 -12.92 -1.34
N ASN A 15 -2.68 -13.86 -0.61
CA ASN A 15 -3.96 -14.45 -0.96
C ASN A 15 -5.06 -13.39 -0.95
N GLY A 16 -5.22 -12.66 -2.05
CA GLY A 16 -6.27 -11.68 -2.31
C GLY A 16 -7.60 -12.33 -2.68
N ILE A 17 -8.02 -13.33 -1.91
CA ILE A 17 -9.36 -13.92 -2.03
C ILE A 17 -10.34 -12.93 -1.39
N ALA A 18 -11.51 -12.68 -2.01
CA ALA A 18 -12.51 -11.74 -1.49
C ALA A 18 -12.81 -12.01 -0.01
N GLY A 19 -12.66 -11.00 0.85
CA GLY A 19 -12.72 -11.12 2.31
C GLY A 19 -11.37 -11.14 3.04
N HIS A 20 -10.24 -11.25 2.33
CA HIS A 20 -8.88 -11.10 2.88
C HIS A 20 -8.18 -9.77 2.49
N GLU A 21 -8.93 -8.85 1.88
CA GLU A 21 -8.44 -7.54 1.39
C GLU A 21 -7.76 -6.69 2.48
N MET A 22 -8.18 -6.85 3.74
CA MET A 22 -7.54 -6.20 4.90
C MET A 22 -6.04 -6.49 5.02
N LYS A 23 -5.57 -7.67 4.60
CA LYS A 23 -4.14 -8.02 4.66
C LYS A 23 -3.32 -7.28 3.62
N VAL A 24 -3.83 -7.16 2.39
CA VAL A 24 -3.21 -6.38 1.31
C VAL A 24 -3.22 -4.89 1.68
N LYS A 25 -4.35 -4.41 2.20
CA LYS A 25 -4.55 -3.03 2.65
C LYS A 25 -3.54 -2.64 3.73
N THR A 26 -3.36 -3.50 4.75
CA THR A 26 -2.38 -3.27 5.83
C THR A 26 -0.94 -3.25 5.31
N LEU A 27 -0.60 -4.16 4.39
CA LEU A 27 0.75 -4.22 3.79
C LEU A 27 1.06 -2.94 3.00
N MET A 28 0.12 -2.47 2.19
CA MET A 28 0.29 -1.22 1.44
C MET A 28 0.30 0.02 2.32
N LYS A 29 -0.53 0.05 3.36
CA LYS A 29 -0.48 1.12 4.37
C LYS A 29 0.90 1.22 5.03
N ASN A 30 1.45 0.08 5.46
CA ASN A 30 2.78 0.03 6.07
C ASN A 30 3.90 0.45 5.11
N TYR A 31 3.74 0.19 3.81
CA TYR A 31 4.68 0.64 2.78
C TYR A 31 4.60 2.16 2.55
N LEU A 32 3.40 2.75 2.61
CA LEU A 32 3.17 4.17 2.34
C LEU A 32 3.50 5.08 3.52
N ILE A 33 3.29 4.64 4.77
CA ILE A 33 3.58 5.43 6.00
C ILE A 33 4.99 6.05 6.03
N PRO A 34 6.09 5.33 5.77
CA PRO A 34 7.43 5.91 5.87
C PRO A 34 7.78 6.89 4.75
N VAL A 35 6.97 6.97 3.69
CA VAL A 35 7.24 7.77 2.48
C VAL A 35 6.15 8.82 2.20
N SER A 36 5.17 8.96 3.09
CA SER A 36 4.03 9.87 2.94
C SER A 36 3.88 10.72 4.20
N ASP A 37 3.49 11.98 4.04
CA ASP A 37 3.19 12.87 5.16
C ASP A 37 1.85 12.51 5.81
N ASP A 38 0.88 12.13 4.98
CA ASP A 38 -0.45 11.68 5.41
C ASP A 38 -0.92 10.45 4.62
N ILE A 39 -1.83 9.68 5.21
CA ILE A 39 -2.47 8.52 4.56
C ILE A 39 -3.98 8.77 4.47
N ILE A 40 -4.50 8.73 3.24
CA ILE A 40 -5.91 8.94 2.91
C ILE A 40 -6.51 7.59 2.47
N GLU A 41 -7.71 7.27 2.97
CA GLU A 41 -8.45 6.06 2.60
C GLU A 41 -9.79 6.43 1.96
N ASP A 42 -10.23 5.67 0.95
CA ASP A 42 -11.57 5.81 0.38
C ASP A 42 -12.58 4.85 1.05
N ASN A 43 -13.87 5.04 0.75
CA ASN A 43 -14.95 4.19 1.27
C ASN A 43 -15.09 2.83 0.53
N LEU A 44 -14.24 2.55 -0.46
CA LEU A 44 -14.25 1.36 -1.30
C LEU A 44 -13.05 0.44 -1.03
N GLY A 45 -12.10 0.85 -0.18
CA GLY A 45 -10.93 0.07 0.23
C GLY A 45 -9.59 0.56 -0.33
N GLY A 46 -9.56 1.60 -1.16
CA GLY A 46 -8.35 2.25 -1.65
C GLY A 46 -7.59 2.99 -0.55
N ILE A 47 -6.25 3.03 -0.68
CA ILE A 47 -5.34 3.81 0.18
C ILE A 47 -4.42 4.64 -0.71
N PHE A 48 -4.21 5.89 -0.33
CA PHE A 48 -3.34 6.84 -1.00
C PHE A 48 -2.40 7.48 0.04
N GLY A 49 -1.15 7.70 -0.34
CA GLY A 49 -0.21 8.51 0.43
C GLY A 49 -0.22 9.94 -0.11
N GLU A 50 -0.46 10.92 0.76
CA GLU A 50 -0.32 12.33 0.45
C GLU A 50 1.07 12.79 0.92
N CYS A 51 1.83 13.42 0.01
CA CYS A 51 3.06 14.11 0.35
C CYS A 51 2.81 15.60 0.16
N ASN A 52 2.61 16.30 1.28
CA ASN A 52 2.28 17.72 1.33
C ASN A 52 3.54 18.61 1.22
N THR A 53 4.71 18.01 1.00
CA THR A 53 5.99 18.72 0.91
C THR A 53 6.63 18.60 -0.48
N TRP A 54 6.25 19.52 -1.36
CA TRP A 54 7.07 19.93 -2.51
C TRP A 54 7.44 21.41 -2.33
N PHE A 55 8.66 21.66 -1.87
CA PHE A 55 9.36 22.94 -2.05
C PHE A 55 10.16 22.89 -3.35
#